data_AF-A0A9W7D0G0-F1
#
_entry.id   AF-A0A9W7D0G0-F1
#
_cell.length_a   1.000
_cell.length_b   1.000
_cell.length_c   1.000
_cell.angle_alpha   90.00
_cell.angle_beta   90.00
_cell.angle_gamma   90.00
#
_symmetry.space_group_name_H-M   'P 1'
#
loop_
_entity.id
_entity.type
_entity.pdbx_description
1 polymer ?
#
loop_
_entity_poly.entity_id
_entity_poly.type
_entity_poly.pdbx_seq_one_letter_code
_entity_poly.pdbx_strand_id
1 'polypeptide(L)'
;MTYPVSPASPIGSPPEVPSPGGSPVSSVARSDIYSPLSTPSPRPPRASVPPGFRPDGLLEAGVPPLPEPSPAQAKPAASSPVRRSASPPSTSLSVPSSASPAGSYPNSIAELWDFLRQWEAEREAEDRTRTQLTAYALMRPALPTDFSLRRDLLRAQSFGDMLDVLRANTAEPPSFTKELAELRVQNAKLTRDNQALLRRLESALARSTRFEHDLATVVRERDEWKRHATKTSELVASFRNAVCVLELQLTESTRQANRRVDSCQNLVDHLRRMVDQRDKDLKRMLEVLAERDVAYSALQVVASSYFEQVQEAAAVISSG
;
A
#
# COMPACT_ATOMS: atom_id res chain seq x y z
N MET A 1 -19.38 -64.57 -53.52
CA MET A 1 -19.59 -65.41 -52.32
C MET A 1 -18.30 -66.15 -52.02
N THR A 2 -17.99 -66.26 -50.73
CA THR A 2 -17.11 -67.25 -50.05
C THR A 2 -15.60 -67.29 -50.37
N TYR A 3 -14.85 -66.76 -49.40
CA TYR A 3 -13.47 -67.04 -48.95
C TYR A 3 -13.19 -68.55 -48.66
N PRO A 4 -12.07 -68.92 -47.99
CA PRO A 4 -10.62 -68.82 -48.31
C PRO A 4 -9.90 -70.17 -48.03
N VAL A 5 -8.58 -70.31 -48.29
CA VAL A 5 -7.70 -71.20 -47.49
C VAL A 5 -6.26 -70.67 -47.49
N SER A 6 -5.67 -70.53 -46.29
CA SER A 6 -4.22 -70.62 -46.07
C SER A 6 -3.94 -71.89 -45.27
N PRO A 7 -2.73 -72.47 -45.37
CA PRO A 7 -2.04 -72.81 -44.13
C PRO A 7 -0.51 -72.66 -44.14
N ALA A 8 0.00 -72.40 -42.92
CA ALA A 8 1.24 -72.85 -42.29
C ALA A 8 2.61 -72.14 -42.55
N SER A 9 3.11 -71.53 -41.47
CA SER A 9 4.42 -70.98 -41.08
C SER A 9 5.52 -72.07 -40.88
N PRO A 10 6.74 -71.89 -40.25
CA PRO A 10 7.37 -70.71 -39.59
C PRO A 10 8.92 -70.59 -39.76
N ILE A 11 9.57 -69.59 -39.12
CA ILE A 11 10.78 -69.70 -38.25
C ILE A 11 11.28 -68.29 -37.84
N GLY A 12 11.53 -68.07 -36.55
CA GLY A 12 12.40 -66.99 -36.03
C GLY A 12 11.85 -66.16 -34.86
N SER A 13 11.84 -66.73 -33.65
CA SER A 13 11.64 -66.09 -32.32
C SER A 13 12.76 -65.07 -31.98
N PRO A 14 12.72 -64.24 -30.88
CA PRO A 14 11.98 -64.43 -29.61
C PRO A 14 11.37 -63.14 -28.97
N PRO A 15 10.65 -63.26 -27.83
CA PRO A 15 11.31 -62.92 -26.56
C PRO A 15 10.87 -63.77 -25.34
N GLU A 16 11.73 -63.80 -24.34
CA GLU A 16 11.54 -64.41 -23.02
C GLU A 16 11.04 -63.37 -22.00
N VAL A 17 10.10 -63.75 -21.16
CA VAL A 17 9.61 -63.00 -19.98
C VAL A 17 9.57 -63.99 -18.80
N PRO A 18 9.71 -63.52 -17.55
CA PRO A 18 8.62 -63.79 -16.62
C PRO A 18 8.26 -62.59 -15.69
N SER A 19 6.95 -62.39 -15.52
CA SER A 19 6.22 -61.51 -14.57
C SER A 19 6.28 -62.06 -13.12
N PRO A 20 5.52 -61.59 -12.08
CA PRO A 20 4.54 -60.49 -11.97
C PRO A 20 4.55 -59.66 -10.64
N GLY A 21 3.73 -58.61 -10.55
CA GLY A 21 3.32 -58.06 -9.25
C GLY A 21 2.62 -56.69 -9.29
N GLY A 22 1.27 -56.68 -9.22
CA GLY A 22 0.49 -55.57 -8.66
C GLY A 22 -0.19 -54.58 -9.62
N SER A 23 -1.45 -54.88 -9.99
CA SER A 23 -2.50 -53.90 -10.37
C SER A 23 -3.04 -53.21 -9.08
N PRO A 24 -3.82 -52.09 -9.08
CA PRO A 24 -4.82 -51.75 -10.11
C PRO A 24 -5.01 -50.26 -10.52
N VAL A 25 -5.39 -50.10 -11.79
CA VAL A 25 -6.57 -49.36 -12.32
C VAL A 25 -6.81 -47.90 -11.87
N SER A 26 -6.80 -46.95 -12.82
CA SER A 26 -8.06 -46.35 -13.30
C SER A 26 -7.88 -45.39 -14.50
N SER A 27 -8.36 -45.88 -15.65
CA SER A 27 -9.16 -45.24 -16.70
C SER A 27 -8.91 -43.79 -17.14
N VAL A 28 -8.46 -43.70 -18.39
CA VAL A 28 -8.75 -42.64 -19.37
C VAL A 28 -10.27 -42.50 -19.57
N ALA A 29 -10.76 -41.26 -19.60
CA ALA A 29 -11.91 -40.88 -20.41
C ALA A 29 -11.78 -39.41 -20.86
N ARG A 30 -11.48 -39.23 -22.15
CA ARG A 30 -11.78 -38.01 -22.91
C ARG A 30 -13.27 -38.03 -23.26
N SER A 31 -13.96 -36.92 -23.07
CA SER A 31 -15.09 -36.54 -23.92
C SER A 31 -15.35 -35.04 -23.80
N ASP A 32 -15.33 -34.40 -24.95
CA ASP A 32 -15.64 -33.00 -25.21
C ASP A 32 -17.07 -32.61 -24.80
N ILE A 33 -17.24 -31.42 -24.20
CA ILE A 33 -18.47 -30.64 -24.34
C ILE A 33 -18.07 -29.17 -24.53
N TYR A 34 -18.24 -28.69 -25.76
CA TYR A 34 -18.40 -27.27 -26.05
C TYR A 34 -19.70 -26.76 -25.43
N SER A 35 -19.63 -25.69 -24.64
CA SER A 35 -20.61 -24.60 -24.68
C SER A 35 -20.08 -23.35 -23.95
N PRO A 36 -20.32 -22.14 -24.50
CA PRO A 36 -19.79 -20.89 -23.98
C PRO A 36 -20.72 -20.30 -22.94
N LEU A 37 -20.21 -19.97 -21.74
CA LEU A 37 -20.92 -19.11 -20.81
C LEU A 37 -20.38 -17.68 -20.92
N SER A 38 -21.12 -16.86 -21.64
CA SER A 38 -21.09 -15.40 -21.54
C SER A 38 -21.20 -14.98 -20.08
N THR A 39 -20.11 -14.47 -19.52
CA THR A 39 -20.14 -13.75 -18.23
C THR A 39 -19.98 -12.26 -18.52
N PRO A 40 -20.89 -11.39 -18.06
CA PRO A 40 -20.77 -9.96 -18.30
C PRO A 40 -19.67 -9.38 -17.40
N SER A 41 -18.74 -8.67 -18.04
CA SER A 41 -17.74 -7.83 -17.38
C SER A 41 -18.42 -6.78 -16.49
N PRO A 42 -18.07 -6.62 -15.20
CA PRO A 42 -18.60 -5.53 -14.40
C PRO A 42 -17.97 -4.22 -14.90
N ARG A 43 -18.82 -3.27 -15.32
CA ARG A 43 -18.40 -1.90 -15.64
C ARG A 43 -17.88 -1.22 -14.37
N PRO A 44 -16.82 -0.40 -14.45
CA PRO A 44 -16.44 0.46 -13.34
C PRO A 44 -17.54 1.51 -13.07
N PRO A 45 -17.77 1.92 -11.82
CA PRO A 45 -18.74 2.96 -11.51
C PRO A 45 -18.31 4.28 -12.15
N ARG A 46 -19.26 4.92 -12.85
CA ARG A 46 -19.12 6.29 -13.34
C ARG A 46 -19.09 7.21 -12.12
N ALA A 47 -17.92 7.78 -11.81
CA ALA A 47 -17.84 8.94 -10.94
C ALA A 47 -18.37 10.16 -11.71
N SER A 48 -19.47 10.72 -11.23
CA SER A 48 -19.98 12.02 -11.67
C SER A 48 -18.97 13.10 -11.27
N VAL A 49 -18.34 13.73 -12.26
CA VAL A 49 -17.45 14.88 -12.07
C VAL A 49 -18.33 16.15 -11.99
N PRO A 50 -18.20 16.99 -10.95
CA PRO A 50 -18.86 18.30 -10.93
C PRO A 50 -18.24 19.22 -11.99
N PRO A 51 -19.02 20.10 -12.63
CA PRO A 51 -18.51 20.92 -13.72
C PRO A 51 -17.60 22.02 -13.16
N GLY A 52 -16.37 22.04 -13.67
CA GLY A 52 -15.50 23.20 -13.59
C GLY A 52 -14.22 22.96 -12.80
N PHE A 53 -13.26 22.24 -13.38
CA PHE A 53 -11.84 22.55 -13.21
C PHE A 53 -11.09 22.04 -14.44
N ARG A 54 -10.57 22.99 -15.25
CA ARG A 54 -9.57 22.73 -16.28
C ARG A 54 -8.19 22.67 -15.61
N PRO A 55 -7.30 21.75 -16.01
CA PRO A 55 -5.88 21.89 -15.69
C PRO A 55 -5.25 22.78 -16.76
N ASP A 56 -4.57 23.84 -16.32
CA ASP A 56 -3.38 24.47 -16.93
C ASP A 56 -3.35 25.96 -16.59
N GLY A 57 -2.33 26.39 -15.87
CA GLY A 57 -2.11 27.79 -15.53
C GLY A 57 -1.26 27.99 -14.27
N LEU A 58 0.04 27.76 -14.40
CA LEU A 58 1.11 28.21 -13.51
C LEU A 58 0.90 29.64 -13.01
N LEU A 59 1.00 29.86 -11.69
CA LEU A 59 1.51 31.10 -11.09
C LEU A 59 2.08 30.79 -9.69
N GLU A 60 3.38 30.49 -9.69
CA GLU A 60 4.43 30.98 -8.80
C GLU A 60 4.00 31.75 -7.53
N ALA A 61 4.24 31.16 -6.36
CA ALA A 61 4.26 31.86 -5.08
C ALA A 61 5.62 31.65 -4.41
N GLY A 62 6.51 32.62 -4.59
CA GLY A 62 7.77 32.71 -3.86
C GLY A 62 7.59 33.34 -2.48
N VAL A 63 8.27 32.78 -1.50
CA VAL A 63 8.62 33.38 -0.19
C VAL A 63 10.11 33.02 -0.02
N PRO A 64 11.06 33.88 0.42
CA PRO A 64 11.09 34.69 1.66
C PRO A 64 11.83 36.08 1.45
N PRO A 65 12.22 36.95 2.45
CA PRO A 65 12.65 36.62 3.82
C PRO A 65 12.42 37.62 4.98
N LEU A 66 12.75 37.07 6.16
CA LEU A 66 12.96 37.64 7.48
C LEU A 66 13.88 38.89 7.49
N PRO A 67 13.65 39.84 8.42
CA PRO A 67 14.71 40.74 8.87
C PRO A 67 14.90 40.73 10.40
N GLU A 68 16.11 40.38 10.84
CA GLU A 68 16.85 40.98 11.96
C GLU A 68 18.29 41.25 11.43
N PRO A 69 19.15 42.15 11.98
CA PRO A 69 19.15 42.76 13.33
C PRO A 69 19.51 44.28 13.45
N SER A 70 19.19 44.87 14.62
CA SER A 70 19.85 45.89 15.50
C SER A 70 20.95 46.85 14.95
N PRO A 71 21.08 48.13 15.44
CA PRO A 71 21.72 48.44 16.75
C PRO A 71 21.14 49.73 17.43
N ALA A 72 21.29 50.05 18.73
CA ALA A 72 22.50 50.40 19.48
C ALA A 72 22.09 51.08 20.81
N GLN A 73 22.86 50.80 21.88
CA GLN A 73 23.13 51.67 23.06
C GLN A 73 21.96 51.91 24.05
N ALA A 74 22.09 51.75 25.38
CA ALA A 74 23.25 51.75 26.25
C ALA A 74 22.99 50.96 27.56
N LYS A 75 24.01 50.24 28.03
CA LYS A 75 24.37 50.10 29.46
C LYS A 75 25.57 51.05 29.70
N PRO A 76 26.04 51.36 30.92
CA PRO A 76 25.69 50.83 32.24
C PRO A 76 25.51 51.92 33.32
N ALA A 77 25.01 51.53 34.51
CA ALA A 77 25.47 52.16 35.75
C ALA A 77 25.31 51.16 36.89
N ALA A 78 26.45 50.60 37.30
CA ALA A 78 26.59 49.92 38.57
C ALA A 78 26.65 50.97 39.68
N SER A 79 25.88 50.75 40.74
CA SER A 79 26.23 51.24 42.08
C SER A 79 25.31 50.59 43.10
N SER A 80 25.80 49.51 43.70
CA SER A 80 25.50 49.22 45.11
C SER A 80 26.43 50.11 45.94
N PRO A 81 25.89 50.77 46.97
CA PRO A 81 26.51 50.61 48.28
C PRO A 81 25.46 50.35 49.37
N VAL A 82 25.58 49.19 49.99
CA VAL A 82 25.82 48.99 51.44
C VAL A 82 25.30 50.07 52.40
N ARG A 83 24.55 49.57 53.41
CA ARG A 83 24.24 50.14 54.74
C ARG A 83 23.30 51.35 54.72
N ARG A 84 22.24 51.40 55.53
CA ARG A 84 22.21 51.10 56.97
C ARG A 84 20.83 50.62 57.38
N SER A 85 20.83 49.67 58.31
CA SER A 85 19.74 49.39 59.24
C SER A 85 19.15 50.69 59.76
N ALA A 86 17.86 50.91 59.50
CA ALA A 86 17.04 51.86 60.23
C ALA A 86 16.04 51.03 61.03
N SER A 87 16.42 50.77 62.27
CA SER A 87 15.54 50.28 63.32
C SER A 87 14.28 51.15 63.39
N PRO A 88 13.11 50.58 63.68
CA PRO A 88 11.90 51.38 63.88
C PRO A 88 12.11 52.32 65.09
N PRO A 89 11.52 53.52 65.07
CA PRO A 89 11.65 54.48 66.15
C PRO A 89 11.15 53.86 67.45
N SER A 90 12.06 53.76 68.43
CA SER A 90 11.76 53.51 69.83
C SER A 90 10.96 54.68 70.38
N THR A 91 9.65 54.68 70.14
CA THR A 91 8.73 55.48 70.92
C THR A 91 8.49 54.72 72.21
N SER A 92 9.07 55.24 73.29
CA SER A 92 8.95 54.75 74.65
C SER A 92 7.47 54.66 75.04
N LEU A 93 6.88 53.48 74.85
CA LEU A 93 5.75 53.07 75.64
C LEU A 93 6.32 52.73 77.00
N SER A 94 6.17 53.67 77.92
CA SER A 94 6.31 53.48 79.35
C SER A 94 5.59 52.18 79.70
N VAL A 95 6.36 51.13 79.93
CA VAL A 95 5.90 49.92 80.59
C VAL A 95 5.40 50.40 81.96
N PRO A 96 4.09 50.34 82.28
CA PRO A 96 3.77 50.22 83.69
C PRO A 96 4.37 48.86 84.06
N SER A 97 5.36 48.86 84.95
CA SER A 97 5.75 47.64 85.65
C SER A 97 4.48 47.08 86.26
N SER A 98 3.89 46.10 85.56
CA SER A 98 2.84 45.27 86.08
C SER A 98 3.37 44.73 87.38
N ALA A 99 2.59 44.96 88.43
CA ALA A 99 2.84 44.53 89.79
C ALA A 99 3.59 43.20 89.80
N SER A 100 4.81 43.22 90.34
CA SER A 100 5.35 42.04 91.00
C SER A 100 4.21 41.48 91.86
N PRO A 101 3.86 40.18 91.78
CA PRO A 101 2.96 39.61 92.76
C PRO A 101 3.71 39.74 94.09
N ALA A 102 3.38 40.79 94.84
CA ALA A 102 3.72 40.91 96.24
C ALA A 102 2.87 39.85 96.92
N GLY A 103 3.43 38.64 97.03
CA GLY A 103 2.75 37.50 97.62
C GLY A 103 3.68 36.32 97.74
N SER A 104 4.44 36.28 98.84
CA SER A 104 5.14 35.12 99.42
C SER A 104 6.01 34.27 98.49
N TYR A 105 7.33 34.32 98.67
CA TYR A 105 8.22 33.30 98.13
C TYR A 105 7.74 31.90 98.56
N PRO A 106 7.74 30.89 97.66
CA PRO A 106 7.27 29.55 98.01
C PRO A 106 8.19 28.98 99.09
N ASN A 107 7.60 28.61 100.23
CA ASN A 107 8.35 28.09 101.39
C ASN A 107 8.50 26.56 101.32
N SER A 108 7.96 25.91 100.28
CA SER A 108 8.02 24.47 100.02
C SER A 108 8.21 24.14 98.53
N ILE A 109 8.87 23.01 98.24
CA ILE A 109 9.14 22.52 96.87
C ILE A 109 7.83 22.29 96.09
N ALA A 110 6.75 21.88 96.76
CA ALA A 110 5.45 21.68 96.12
C ALA A 110 4.84 23.01 95.63
N GLU A 111 4.92 24.07 96.44
CA GLU A 111 4.45 25.41 96.06
C GLU A 111 5.26 25.98 94.88
N LEU A 112 6.55 25.62 94.78
CA LEU A 112 7.42 26.03 93.69
C LEU A 112 7.04 25.35 92.37
N TRP A 113 6.63 24.08 92.41
CA TRP A 113 6.12 23.35 91.24
C TRP A 113 4.75 23.87 90.78
N ASP A 114 3.85 24.19 91.72
CA ASP A 114 2.55 24.76 91.37
C ASP A 114 2.69 26.17 90.79
N PHE A 115 3.61 26.97 91.33
CA PHE A 115 3.96 28.28 90.79
C PHE A 115 4.55 28.19 89.37
N LEU A 116 5.46 27.24 89.12
CA LEU A 116 6.00 26.98 87.78
C LEU A 116 4.90 26.58 86.77
N ARG A 117 3.96 25.72 87.17
CA ARG A 117 2.84 25.33 86.29
C ARG A 117 1.90 26.49 85.99
N GLN A 118 1.59 27.32 86.99
CA GLN A 118 0.77 28.51 86.76
C GLN A 118 1.49 29.50 85.84
N TRP A 119 2.79 29.70 86.03
CA TRP A 119 3.59 30.57 85.18
C TRP A 119 3.70 30.08 83.73
N GLU A 120 3.85 28.77 83.51
CA GLU A 120 3.81 28.18 82.16
C GLU A 120 2.42 28.33 81.51
N ALA A 121 1.34 28.09 82.26
CA ALA A 121 -0.03 28.24 81.76
C ALA A 121 -0.37 29.70 81.39
N GLU A 122 0.06 30.67 82.20
CA GLU A 122 -0.07 32.10 81.92
C GLU A 122 0.73 32.50 80.68
N ARG A 123 1.96 32.02 80.55
CA ARG A 123 2.81 32.29 79.38
C ARG A 123 2.23 31.74 78.09
N GLU A 124 1.69 30.52 78.12
CA GLU A 124 0.99 29.96 76.96
C GLU A 124 -0.30 30.71 76.62
N ALA A 125 -1.03 31.21 77.62
CA ALA A 125 -2.20 32.05 77.39
C ALA A 125 -1.81 33.38 76.73
N GLU A 126 -0.72 34.01 77.18
CA GLU A 126 -0.18 35.20 76.54
C GLU A 126 0.27 34.93 75.09
N ASP A 127 0.95 33.82 74.83
CA ASP A 127 1.41 33.51 73.47
C ASP A 127 0.25 33.17 72.52
N ARG A 128 -0.82 32.55 73.03
CA ARG A 128 -2.08 32.38 72.29
C ARG A 128 -2.72 33.73 71.97
N THR A 129 -2.77 34.67 72.91
CA THR A 129 -3.35 36.00 72.66
C THR A 129 -2.49 36.82 71.68
N ARG A 130 -1.15 36.75 71.78
CA ARG A 130 -0.21 37.40 70.84
C ARG A 130 -0.37 36.87 69.42
N THR A 131 -0.45 35.55 69.24
CA THR A 131 -0.63 34.93 67.92
C THR A 131 -1.98 35.32 67.30
N GLN A 132 -3.04 35.35 68.10
CA GLN A 132 -4.35 35.82 67.66
C GLN A 132 -4.34 37.31 67.28
N LEU A 133 -3.65 38.17 68.05
CA LEU A 133 -3.44 39.59 67.72
C LEU A 133 -2.73 39.76 66.38
N THR A 134 -1.66 38.99 66.13
CA THR A 134 -0.94 39.06 64.84
C THR A 134 -1.78 38.56 63.67
N ALA A 135 -2.57 37.50 63.85
CA ALA A 135 -3.49 37.03 62.81
C ALA A 135 -4.57 38.09 62.50
N TYR A 136 -5.12 38.74 63.52
CA TYR A 136 -6.12 39.79 63.35
C TYR A 136 -5.55 41.05 62.67
N ALA A 137 -4.33 41.44 63.03
CA ALA A 137 -3.63 42.55 62.39
C ALA A 137 -3.33 42.29 60.90
N LEU A 138 -2.98 41.05 60.54
CA LEU A 138 -2.72 40.65 59.16
C LEU A 138 -3.99 40.52 58.31
N MET A 139 -5.12 40.13 58.94
CA MET A 139 -6.39 39.92 58.25
C MET A 139 -7.32 41.14 58.26
N ARG A 140 -6.88 42.28 58.83
CA ARG A 140 -7.65 43.51 59.14
C ARG A 140 -8.94 43.64 58.31
N PRO A 141 -10.08 43.13 58.81
CA PRO A 141 -11.36 43.34 58.15
C PRO A 141 -11.73 44.82 58.28
N ALA A 142 -12.41 45.36 57.27
CA ALA A 142 -12.97 46.71 57.36
C ALA A 142 -13.86 46.80 58.62
N LEU A 143 -13.85 47.96 59.28
CA LEU A 143 -14.62 48.18 60.51
C LEU A 143 -16.07 47.73 60.29
N PRO A 144 -16.61 46.84 61.13
CA PRO A 144 -17.97 46.37 60.99
C PRO A 144 -18.95 47.53 61.13
N THR A 145 -19.79 47.71 60.11
CA THR A 145 -20.83 48.74 60.04
C THR A 145 -22.02 48.47 60.97
N ASP A 146 -22.09 47.27 61.56
CA ASP A 146 -23.20 46.84 62.40
C ASP A 146 -23.09 47.34 63.84
N PHE A 147 -24.12 48.09 64.26
CA PHE A 147 -24.19 48.73 65.57
C PHE A 147 -24.26 47.71 66.73
N SER A 148 -24.92 46.56 66.52
CA SER A 148 -24.99 45.46 67.49
C SER A 148 -23.60 44.88 67.77
N LEU A 149 -22.84 44.60 66.71
CA LEU A 149 -21.47 44.10 66.78
C LEU A 149 -20.56 45.10 67.48
N ARG A 150 -20.65 46.39 67.14
CA ARG A 150 -19.89 47.44 67.81
C ARG A 150 -20.21 47.52 69.31
N ARG A 151 -21.48 47.39 69.68
CA ARG A 151 -21.90 47.37 71.09
C ARG A 151 -21.38 46.14 71.83
N ASP A 152 -21.41 44.98 71.19
CA ASP A 152 -21.01 43.72 71.82
C ASP A 152 -19.47 43.63 71.93
N LEU A 153 -18.72 44.20 70.98
CA LEU A 153 -17.27 44.43 71.09
C LEU A 153 -16.91 45.39 72.22
N LEU A 154 -17.69 46.46 72.41
CA LEU A 154 -17.47 47.42 73.49
C LEU A 154 -17.87 46.86 74.87
N ARG A 155 -18.69 45.80 74.91
CA ARG A 155 -19.07 45.07 76.13
C ARG A 155 -18.14 43.90 76.47
N ALA A 156 -17.31 43.47 75.52
CA ALA A 156 -16.32 42.43 75.74
C ALA A 156 -15.34 42.88 76.82
N GLN A 157 -15.20 42.07 77.88
CA GLN A 157 -14.33 42.37 79.02
C GLN A 157 -12.92 41.82 78.81
N SER A 158 -12.74 40.94 77.82
CA SER A 158 -11.45 40.41 77.42
C SER A 158 -11.27 40.43 75.89
N PHE A 159 -10.02 40.35 75.45
CA PHE A 159 -9.69 40.19 74.02
C PHE A 159 -10.19 38.86 73.45
N GLY A 160 -10.26 37.82 74.27
CA GLY A 160 -10.90 36.55 73.90
C GLY A 160 -12.37 36.75 73.55
N ASP A 161 -13.12 37.47 74.40
CA ASP A 161 -14.52 37.79 74.17
C ASP A 161 -14.71 38.65 72.91
N MET A 162 -13.81 39.60 72.64
CA MET A 162 -13.84 40.38 71.40
C MET A 162 -13.69 39.48 70.17
N LEU A 163 -12.77 38.51 70.20
CA LEU A 163 -12.57 37.58 69.09
C LEU A 163 -13.72 36.60 68.90
N ASP A 164 -14.41 36.23 69.98
CA ASP A 164 -15.59 35.38 69.93
C ASP A 164 -16.78 36.15 69.34
N VAL A 165 -16.98 37.43 69.70
CA VAL A 165 -17.97 38.33 69.10
C VAL A 165 -17.71 38.53 67.60
N LEU A 166 -16.44 38.64 67.19
CA LEU A 166 -16.06 38.78 65.78
C LEU A 166 -16.30 37.49 64.99
N ARG A 167 -15.98 36.32 65.56
CA ARG A 167 -16.25 35.02 64.96
C ARG A 167 -17.75 34.72 64.86
N ALA A 168 -18.53 35.15 65.85
CA ALA A 168 -19.98 35.01 65.84
C ALA A 168 -20.65 35.88 64.76
N ASN A 169 -20.03 37.00 64.38
CA ASN A 169 -20.56 37.93 63.39
C ASN A 169 -19.98 37.79 61.98
N THR A 170 -18.97 36.93 61.77
CA THR A 170 -18.64 36.48 60.41
C THR A 170 -19.72 35.52 59.92
N ALA A 171 -20.85 36.06 59.48
CA ALA A 171 -21.87 35.30 58.77
C ALA A 171 -21.29 34.72 57.47
N GLU A 172 -21.60 33.45 57.21
CA GLU A 172 -21.41 32.61 56.00
C GLU A 172 -20.24 32.92 55.04
N PRO A 173 -19.52 31.89 54.54
CA PRO A 173 -18.41 32.12 53.61
C PRO A 173 -18.89 32.95 52.40
N PRO A 174 -18.18 34.03 52.02
CA PRO A 174 -18.65 35.00 51.03
C PRO A 174 -19.01 34.29 49.71
N SER A 175 -20.01 34.80 48.97
CA SER A 175 -20.44 34.25 47.65
C SER A 175 -19.27 33.95 46.70
N PHE A 176 -18.20 34.74 46.80
CA PHE A 176 -16.92 34.55 46.12
C PHE A 176 -16.29 33.15 46.33
N THR A 177 -16.51 32.50 47.48
CA THR A 177 -16.02 31.14 47.72
C THR A 177 -16.74 30.08 46.90
N LYS A 178 -18.05 30.27 46.65
CA LYS A 178 -18.87 29.41 45.77
C LYS A 178 -18.43 29.59 44.32
N GLU A 179 -18.30 30.83 43.85
CA GLU A 179 -17.79 31.14 42.51
C GLU A 179 -16.37 30.59 42.29
N LEU A 180 -15.49 30.69 43.29
CA LEU A 180 -14.14 30.13 43.22
C LEU A 180 -14.16 28.59 43.18
N ALA A 181 -15.07 27.94 43.90
CA ALA A 181 -15.24 26.49 43.82
C ALA A 181 -15.76 26.06 42.44
N GLU A 182 -16.72 26.80 41.88
CA GLU A 182 -17.24 26.57 40.54
C GLU A 182 -16.16 26.75 39.47
N LEU A 183 -15.36 27.82 39.55
CA LEU A 183 -14.23 28.06 38.64
C LEU A 183 -13.18 26.95 38.73
N ARG A 184 -12.90 26.42 39.94
CA ARG A 184 -12.00 25.27 40.11
C ARG A 184 -12.55 24.01 39.44
N VAL A 185 -13.86 23.75 39.56
CA VAL A 185 -14.51 22.61 38.89
C VAL A 185 -14.48 22.80 37.37
N GLN A 186 -14.75 24.00 36.87
CA GLN A 186 -14.67 24.32 35.44
C GLN A 186 -13.25 24.18 34.90
N ASN A 187 -12.24 24.67 35.63
CA ASN A 187 -10.84 24.51 35.24
C ASN A 187 -10.44 23.02 35.23
N ALA A 188 -10.85 22.25 36.24
CA ALA A 188 -10.66 20.80 36.27
C ALA A 188 -11.39 20.09 35.11
N LYS A 189 -12.53 20.61 34.65
CA LYS A 189 -13.22 20.09 33.46
C LYS A 189 -12.44 20.40 32.18
N LEU A 190 -12.07 21.66 31.97
CA LEU A 190 -11.30 22.09 30.80
C LEU A 190 -9.96 21.37 30.70
N THR A 191 -9.27 21.11 31.80
CA THR A 191 -8.03 20.33 31.80
C THR A 191 -8.25 18.89 31.35
N ARG A 192 -9.33 18.22 31.79
CA ARG A 192 -9.70 16.89 31.29
C ARG A 192 -10.07 16.90 29.81
N ASP A 193 -10.86 17.88 29.39
CA ASP A 193 -11.28 18.02 27.99
C ASP A 193 -10.08 18.29 27.07
N ASN A 194 -9.15 19.16 27.49
CA ASN A 194 -7.89 19.41 26.77
C ASN A 194 -7.02 18.15 26.68
N GLN A 195 -6.89 17.38 27.76
CA GLN A 195 -6.17 16.10 27.71
C GLN A 195 -6.86 15.09 26.79
N ALA A 196 -8.20 15.06 26.75
CA ALA A 196 -8.93 14.20 25.83
C ALA A 196 -8.72 14.62 24.37
N LEU A 197 -8.68 15.92 24.08
CA LEU A 197 -8.36 16.45 22.75
C LEU A 197 -6.94 16.11 22.33
N LEU A 198 -5.95 16.26 23.23
CA LEU A 198 -4.56 15.87 22.94
C LEU A 198 -4.45 14.39 22.57
N ARG A 199 -5.07 13.48 23.34
CA ARG A 199 -5.09 12.04 23.00
C ARG A 199 -5.76 11.76 21.65
N ARG A 200 -6.82 12.50 21.31
CA ARG A 200 -7.46 12.39 19.99
C ARG A 200 -6.52 12.84 18.87
N LEU A 201 -5.81 13.94 19.04
CA LEU A 201 -4.81 14.41 18.08
C LEU A 201 -3.66 13.42 17.92
N GLU A 202 -3.13 12.88 19.02
CA GLU A 202 -2.10 11.84 19.00
C GLU A 202 -2.58 10.59 18.24
N SER A 203 -3.80 10.13 18.50
CA SER A 203 -4.38 8.99 17.77
C SER A 203 -4.61 9.29 16.28
N ALA A 204 -4.93 10.54 15.93
CA ALA A 204 -5.09 10.97 14.54
C ALA A 204 -3.74 11.01 13.82
N LEU A 205 -2.69 11.50 14.48
CA LEU A 205 -1.33 11.51 13.95
C LEU A 205 -0.78 10.09 13.79
N ALA A 206 -1.03 9.20 14.77
CA ALA A 206 -0.68 7.79 14.66
C ALA A 206 -1.40 7.08 13.49
N ARG A 207 -2.64 7.48 13.18
CA ARG A 207 -3.36 6.98 11.99
C ARG A 207 -2.77 7.57 10.71
N SER A 208 -2.46 8.87 10.67
CA SER A 208 -1.84 9.51 9.49
C SER A 208 -0.52 8.84 9.12
N THR A 209 0.36 8.62 10.10
CA THR A 209 1.66 7.96 9.88
C THR A 209 1.51 6.51 9.40
N ARG A 210 0.50 5.77 9.89
CA ARG A 210 0.17 4.44 9.36
C ARG A 210 -0.30 4.52 7.91
N PHE A 211 -1.21 5.43 7.59
CA PHE A 211 -1.68 5.62 6.22
C PHE A 211 -0.55 6.05 5.26
N GLU A 212 0.39 6.86 5.72
CA GLU A 212 1.58 7.22 4.93
C GLU A 212 2.47 6.00 4.66
N HIS A 213 2.66 5.12 5.65
CA HIS A 213 3.38 3.87 5.47
C HIS A 213 2.67 2.93 4.49
N ASP A 214 1.35 2.76 4.63
CA ASP A 214 0.53 1.95 3.73
C ASP A 214 0.50 2.54 2.31
N LEU A 215 0.49 3.86 2.17
CA LEU A 215 0.62 4.52 0.87
C LEU A 215 1.98 4.20 0.24
N ALA A 216 3.06 4.27 1.02
CA ALA A 216 4.40 3.95 0.55
C ALA A 216 4.54 2.48 0.13
N THR A 217 3.85 1.54 0.79
CA THR A 217 3.84 0.13 0.38
C THR A 217 3.08 -0.05 -0.94
N VAL A 218 1.88 0.50 -1.05
CA VAL A 218 1.06 0.43 -2.28
C VAL A 218 1.76 1.09 -3.46
N VAL A 219 2.47 2.20 -3.26
CA VAL A 219 3.25 2.84 -4.33
C VAL A 219 4.38 1.92 -4.81
N ARG A 220 5.11 1.27 -3.90
CA ARG A 220 6.17 0.30 -4.27
C ARG A 220 5.60 -0.88 -5.05
N GLU A 221 4.51 -1.47 -4.59
CA GLU A 221 3.83 -2.57 -5.29
C GLU A 221 3.37 -2.14 -6.68
N ARG A 222 2.77 -0.94 -6.79
CA ARG A 222 2.38 -0.37 -8.08
C ARG A 222 3.57 -0.22 -9.03
N ASP A 223 4.73 0.20 -8.53
CA ASP A 223 5.94 0.35 -9.35
C ASP A 223 6.54 -1.01 -9.74
N GLU A 224 6.42 -2.03 -8.89
CA GLU A 224 6.71 -3.42 -9.24
C GLU A 224 5.81 -3.91 -10.37
N TRP A 225 4.50 -3.74 -10.25
CA TRP A 225 3.54 -4.10 -11.29
C TRP A 225 3.81 -3.38 -12.61
N LYS A 226 4.15 -2.09 -12.56
CA LYS A 226 4.57 -1.34 -13.74
C LYS A 226 5.81 -1.94 -14.38
N ARG A 227 6.84 -2.27 -13.60
CA ARG A 227 8.07 -2.94 -14.10
C ARG A 227 7.77 -4.32 -14.70
N HIS A 228 6.84 -5.07 -14.14
CA HIS A 228 6.42 -6.35 -14.71
C HIS A 228 5.66 -6.16 -16.02
N ALA A 229 4.74 -5.19 -16.08
CA ALA A 229 3.99 -4.87 -17.29
C ALA A 229 4.88 -4.38 -18.44
N THR A 230 5.93 -3.59 -18.15
CA THR A 230 6.88 -3.17 -19.19
C THR A 230 7.68 -4.36 -19.72
N LYS A 231 8.19 -5.23 -18.84
CA LYS A 231 8.91 -6.44 -19.24
C LYS A 231 8.06 -7.38 -20.10
N THR A 232 6.79 -7.58 -19.73
CA THR A 232 5.88 -8.43 -20.54
C THR A 232 5.57 -7.78 -21.88
N SER A 233 5.39 -6.46 -21.93
CA SER A 233 5.23 -5.72 -23.18
C SER A 233 6.45 -5.86 -24.11
N GLU A 234 7.66 -5.72 -23.57
CA GLU A 234 8.92 -5.92 -24.31
C GLU A 234 9.05 -7.36 -24.83
N LEU A 235 8.72 -8.34 -23.99
CA LEU A 235 8.74 -9.74 -24.39
C LEU A 235 7.73 -10.01 -25.53
N VAL A 236 6.51 -9.51 -25.41
CA VAL A 236 5.49 -9.61 -26.47
C VAL A 236 5.97 -8.93 -27.76
N ALA A 237 6.62 -7.77 -27.68
CA ALA A 237 7.20 -7.10 -28.84
C ALA A 237 8.31 -7.95 -29.49
N SER A 238 9.21 -8.54 -28.69
CA SER A 238 10.25 -9.44 -29.20
C SER A 238 9.67 -10.68 -29.89
N PHE A 239 8.61 -11.28 -29.34
CA PHE A 239 7.94 -12.43 -29.95
C PHE A 239 7.28 -12.06 -31.27
N ARG A 240 6.60 -10.90 -31.33
CA ARG A 240 6.02 -10.40 -32.59
C ARG A 240 7.09 -10.20 -33.66
N ASN A 241 8.24 -9.64 -33.30
CA ASN A 241 9.36 -9.48 -34.23
C ASN A 241 9.90 -10.83 -34.73
N ALA A 242 10.07 -11.80 -33.83
CA ALA A 242 10.52 -13.14 -34.20
C ALA A 242 9.53 -13.85 -35.14
N VAL A 243 8.23 -13.75 -34.86
CA VAL A 243 7.18 -14.29 -35.74
C VAL A 243 7.23 -13.62 -37.11
N CYS A 244 7.36 -12.30 -37.18
CA CYS A 244 7.45 -11.57 -38.44
C CYS A 244 8.67 -12.03 -39.28
N VAL A 245 9.84 -12.23 -38.65
CA VAL A 245 11.03 -12.76 -39.33
C VAL A 245 10.78 -14.19 -39.84
N LEU A 246 10.17 -15.05 -39.03
CA LEU A 246 9.87 -16.43 -39.41
C LEU A 246 8.85 -16.51 -40.55
N GLU A 247 7.82 -15.67 -40.55
CA GLU A 247 6.85 -15.57 -41.65
C GLU A 247 7.51 -15.13 -42.95
N LEU A 248 8.41 -14.14 -42.90
CA LEU A 248 9.20 -13.72 -44.05
C LEU A 248 10.12 -14.84 -44.58
N GLN A 249 10.76 -15.60 -43.69
CA GLN A 249 11.57 -16.76 -44.08
C GLN A 249 10.72 -17.87 -44.72
N LEU A 250 9.55 -18.17 -44.16
CA LEU A 250 8.66 -19.19 -44.70
C LEU A 250 8.12 -18.80 -46.08
N THR A 251 7.72 -17.55 -46.27
CA THR A 251 7.23 -17.06 -47.56
C THR A 251 8.33 -17.10 -48.62
N GLU A 252 9.56 -16.71 -48.30
CA GLU A 252 10.69 -16.81 -49.24
C GLU A 252 11.07 -18.25 -49.57
N SER A 253 11.10 -19.15 -48.57
CA SER A 253 11.35 -20.58 -48.79
C SER A 253 10.27 -21.20 -49.69
N THR A 254 9.00 -20.87 -49.44
CA THR A 254 7.87 -21.32 -50.26
C THR A 254 7.99 -20.81 -51.69
N ARG A 255 8.37 -19.55 -51.86
CA ARG A 255 8.59 -18.93 -53.17
C ARG A 255 9.73 -19.59 -53.93
N GLN A 256 10.82 -19.95 -53.24
CA GLN A 256 11.93 -20.68 -53.85
C GLN A 256 11.51 -22.10 -54.25
N ALA A 257 10.73 -22.79 -53.41
CA ALA A 257 10.20 -24.11 -53.73
C ALA A 257 9.29 -24.05 -54.97
N ASN A 258 8.39 -23.07 -55.05
CA ASN A 258 7.52 -22.87 -56.21
C ASN A 258 8.32 -22.64 -57.50
N ARG A 259 9.36 -21.80 -57.47
CA ARG A 259 10.26 -21.63 -58.63
C ARG A 259 10.90 -22.93 -59.10
N ARG A 260 11.27 -23.83 -58.18
CA ARG A 260 11.83 -25.14 -58.54
C ARG A 260 10.76 -26.03 -59.18
N VAL A 261 9.55 -26.05 -58.62
CA VAL A 261 8.41 -26.77 -59.18
C VAL A 261 8.09 -26.28 -60.59
N ASP A 262 8.01 -24.96 -60.79
CA ASP A 262 7.77 -24.35 -62.10
C ASP A 262 8.87 -24.73 -63.12
N SER A 263 10.13 -24.72 -62.69
CA SER A 263 11.26 -25.15 -63.53
C SER A 263 11.16 -26.64 -63.91
N CYS A 264 10.82 -27.51 -62.98
CA CYS A 264 10.60 -28.93 -63.26
C CYS A 264 9.41 -29.16 -64.18
N GLN A 265 8.32 -28.41 -63.98
CA GLN A 265 7.13 -28.48 -64.82
C GLN A 265 7.46 -28.11 -66.28
N ASN A 266 8.23 -27.04 -66.49
CA ASN A 266 8.68 -26.65 -67.83
C ASN A 266 9.50 -27.75 -68.52
N LEU A 267 10.35 -28.46 -67.78
CA LEU A 267 11.12 -29.59 -68.30
C LEU A 267 10.21 -30.78 -68.66
N VAL A 268 9.25 -31.11 -67.79
CA VAL A 268 8.25 -32.16 -68.06
C VAL A 268 7.43 -31.84 -69.30
N ASP A 269 6.98 -30.59 -69.45
CA ASP A 269 6.22 -30.15 -70.63
C ASP A 269 7.04 -30.19 -71.91
N HIS A 270 8.35 -29.94 -71.83
CA HIS A 270 9.26 -30.10 -72.96
C HIS A 270 9.44 -31.57 -73.35
N LEU A 271 9.68 -32.44 -72.36
CA LEU A 271 9.82 -33.88 -72.59
C LEU A 271 8.53 -34.48 -73.16
N ARG A 272 7.36 -34.07 -72.64
CA ARG A 272 6.06 -34.49 -73.18
C ARG A 272 5.94 -34.15 -74.67
N ARG A 273 6.27 -32.91 -75.06
CA ARG A 273 6.27 -32.49 -76.48
C ARG A 273 7.22 -33.32 -77.34
N MET A 274 8.38 -33.68 -76.82
CA MET A 274 9.33 -34.56 -77.54
C MET A 274 8.75 -35.96 -77.75
N VAL A 275 8.16 -36.55 -76.70
CA VAL A 275 7.51 -37.86 -76.79
C VAL A 275 6.37 -37.82 -77.79
N ASP A 276 5.49 -36.82 -77.72
CA ASP A 276 4.39 -36.64 -78.68
C ASP A 276 4.89 -36.54 -80.12
N GLN A 277 6.05 -35.90 -80.34
CA GLN A 277 6.66 -35.80 -81.66
C GLN A 277 7.22 -37.16 -82.12
N ARG A 278 7.90 -37.89 -81.24
CA ARG A 278 8.40 -39.24 -81.54
C ARG A 278 7.27 -40.21 -81.85
N ASP A 279 6.16 -40.14 -81.11
CA ASP A 279 4.99 -40.97 -81.37
C ASP A 279 4.38 -40.69 -82.75
N LYS A 280 4.35 -39.43 -83.19
CA LYS A 280 3.94 -39.07 -84.56
C LYS A 280 4.92 -39.57 -85.61
N ASP A 281 6.22 -39.48 -85.36
CA ASP A 281 7.26 -39.98 -86.26
C ASP A 281 7.14 -41.52 -86.40
N LEU A 282 6.94 -42.25 -85.30
CA LEU A 282 6.74 -43.69 -85.27
C LEU A 282 5.50 -44.12 -86.06
N LYS A 283 4.36 -43.42 -85.88
CA LYS A 283 3.14 -43.69 -86.66
C LYS A 283 3.38 -43.57 -88.16
N ARG A 284 4.04 -42.50 -88.60
CA ARG A 284 4.41 -42.31 -90.02
C ARG A 284 5.31 -43.43 -90.54
N MET A 285 6.29 -43.87 -89.76
CA MET A 285 7.18 -44.97 -90.16
C MET A 285 6.43 -46.31 -90.26
N LEU A 286 5.50 -46.57 -89.34
CA LEU A 286 4.65 -47.76 -89.39
C LEU A 286 3.72 -47.75 -90.61
N GLU A 287 3.15 -46.60 -90.97
CA GLU A 287 2.35 -46.45 -92.19
C GLU A 287 3.19 -46.78 -93.45
N VAL A 288 4.40 -46.23 -93.56
CA VAL A 288 5.32 -46.51 -94.68
C VAL A 288 5.74 -47.99 -94.72
N LEU A 289 5.92 -48.64 -93.56
CA LEU A 289 6.20 -50.07 -93.52
C LEU A 289 5.02 -50.89 -94.02
N ALA A 290 3.79 -50.55 -93.61
CA ALA A 290 2.59 -51.21 -94.09
C ALA A 290 2.42 -51.06 -95.61
N GLU A 291 2.71 -49.88 -96.17
CA GLU A 291 2.71 -49.66 -97.62
C GLU A 291 3.75 -50.53 -98.34
N ARG A 292 4.95 -50.67 -97.75
CA ARG A 292 6.00 -51.55 -98.29
C ARG A 292 5.61 -53.01 -98.24
N ASP A 293 4.98 -53.48 -97.16
CA ASP A 293 4.51 -54.86 -97.04
C ASP A 293 3.47 -55.20 -98.13
N VAL A 294 2.58 -54.26 -98.45
CA VAL A 294 1.66 -54.38 -99.58
C VAL A 294 2.42 -54.46 -100.92
N ALA A 295 3.43 -53.61 -101.13
CA ALA A 295 4.23 -53.65 -102.36
C ALA A 295 5.04 -54.96 -102.50
N TYR A 296 5.63 -55.46 -101.42
CA TYR A 296 6.39 -56.71 -101.41
C TYR A 296 5.49 -57.91 -101.67
N SER A 297 4.30 -57.97 -101.06
CA SER A 297 3.34 -59.05 -101.35
C SER A 297 2.87 -59.03 -102.81
N ALA A 298 2.64 -57.86 -103.40
CA ALA A 298 2.32 -57.75 -104.82
C ALA A 298 3.48 -58.23 -105.73
N LEU A 299 4.72 -57.84 -105.42
CA LEU A 299 5.91 -58.31 -106.15
C LEU A 299 6.07 -59.84 -106.03
N GLN A 300 5.77 -60.41 -104.86
CA GLN A 300 5.84 -61.85 -104.65
C GLN A 300 4.81 -62.60 -105.51
N VAL A 301 3.58 -62.09 -105.62
CA VAL A 301 2.55 -62.65 -106.50
C VAL A 301 2.99 -62.60 -107.97
N VAL A 302 3.54 -61.46 -108.39
CA VAL A 302 4.06 -61.29 -109.76
C VAL A 302 5.22 -62.27 -110.02
N ALA A 303 6.18 -62.39 -109.11
CA ALA A 303 7.30 -63.31 -109.24
C ALA A 303 6.84 -64.78 -109.32
N SER A 304 5.87 -65.20 -108.49
CA SER A 304 5.28 -66.54 -108.59
C SER A 304 4.61 -66.79 -109.93
N SER A 305 3.86 -65.80 -110.45
CA SER A 305 3.20 -65.93 -111.76
C SER A 305 4.20 -66.07 -112.90
N TYR A 306 5.31 -65.31 -112.89
CA TYR A 306 6.38 -65.47 -113.89
C TYR A 306 7.06 -66.83 -113.79
N PHE A 307 7.28 -67.33 -112.57
CA PHE A 307 7.87 -68.65 -112.38
C PHE A 307 6.99 -69.76 -112.93
N GLU A 308 5.67 -69.71 -112.69
CA GLU A 308 4.70 -70.64 -113.29
C GLU A 308 4.71 -70.55 -114.82
N GLN A 309 4.69 -69.34 -115.40
CA GLN A 309 4.77 -69.14 -116.86
C GLN A 309 6.05 -69.74 -117.47
N VAL A 310 7.19 -69.61 -116.79
CA VAL A 310 8.45 -70.20 -117.26
C VAL A 310 8.41 -71.73 -117.16
N GLN A 311 7.82 -72.29 -116.09
CA GLN A 311 7.64 -73.73 -115.96
C GLN A 311 6.70 -74.28 -117.05
N GLU A 312 5.58 -73.61 -117.32
CA GLU A 312 4.65 -73.98 -118.40
C GLU A 312 5.33 -73.92 -119.77
N ALA A 313 6.07 -72.85 -120.06
CA ALA A 313 6.82 -72.72 -121.31
C ALA A 313 7.87 -73.83 -121.47
N ALA A 314 8.61 -74.16 -120.40
CA ALA A 314 9.57 -75.27 -120.41
C ALA A 314 8.89 -76.63 -120.62
N ALA A 315 7.72 -76.86 -120.02
CA ALA A 315 6.94 -78.09 -120.22
C ALA A 315 6.45 -78.23 -121.66
N VAL A 316 5.95 -77.15 -122.28
CA VAL A 316 5.54 -77.15 -123.70
C VAL A 316 6.72 -77.51 -124.60
N ILE A 317 7.89 -76.89 -124.41
CA ILE A 317 9.12 -77.18 -125.17
C ILE A 317 9.56 -78.65 -124.99
N SER A 318 9.31 -79.25 -123.83
CA SER A 318 9.68 -80.64 -123.54
C SER A 318 8.69 -81.68 -124.09
N SER A 319 7.50 -81.25 -124.53
CA SER A 319 6.41 -82.11 -125.02
C SER A 319 6.21 -82.11 -126.55
N GLY A 320 6.96 -81.26 -127.28
CA GLY A 320 7.00 -81.22 -128.75
C GLY A 320 8.22 -81.92 -129.29
#